data_AF-A0A4Q7P2U2-F1
#
_entry.id   AF-A0A4Q7P2U2-F1
#
_cell.length_a   1.000
_cell.length_b   1.000
_cell.length_c   1.000
_cell.angle_alpha   90.00
_cell.angle_beta   90.00
_cell.angle_gamma   90.00
#
_symmetry.space_group_name_H-M   'P 1'
#
loop_
_entity.id
_entity.type
_entity.pdbx_description
1 polymer ?
#
loop_
_entity_poly.entity_id
_entity_poly.type
_entity_poly.pdbx_seq_one_letter_code
_entity_poly.pdbx_strand_id
1 'polypeptide(L)'
;MAEGKITENLPVLPREVEQVISRLEAAGFEAYAVGGCVRDALLLREPEDWDITTSALPEQVKELFGRTVDTGIAHGTVTVLIQGKGFEVTTYRIDGEYRDGRHPDQVEFTRNLEEDLKRRDFTINAMAYNPSRGLADLFGGRADLKSGVIRCVGAAEERFSEDALRILRAVRFAGQLGFEIEEKTFEAMKKLAPSLRRISQERIQTELTKLLLSDHPERLLTAAEAGITAVVLPELDACLGLPQRNPYHCMDVGRHSVETARQVEKNKVLRWTALLHDIGKPLTHVESNGWDSYPGHAETGAALAEKILRRLKFDHDTVKGVTKLTRYHAYHFRQTRACVRKVMSLVGKEMFPRLLEVMRADTMAKSRRAKEEYLPAIVQLESLYREVLEKGECFCLPMLSVKGADLIEAGVSPGPELGEMLSAMLDWVLRRPEENDKKILISHFQQRVRTEIFREEDARETARMIRRVLLEVNTADYPEDEMRRLAEWYTEENVCWLAEEGCLYLAREGGRILGCGAAVPEGGACVLRAIFVLPEAQKKGTGRLLLQALETDPLALEAGECRLHASLTARGFYEKMDYEHSGGDPELKDGCYEMKKKLAP
;
A
#
# COMPACT_ATOMS: atom_id res chain seq x y z
N MET A 1 38.61 -0.93 -6.23
CA MET A 1 39.42 -1.71 -5.26
C MET A 1 39.03 -3.18 -5.35
N ALA A 2 39.72 -3.97 -6.18
CA ALA A 2 39.52 -5.42 -6.35
C ALA A 2 40.82 -6.24 -6.21
N GLU A 3 41.95 -5.59 -5.92
CA GLU A 3 43.30 -6.20 -5.93
C GLU A 3 43.55 -7.27 -4.85
N GLY A 4 42.58 -7.58 -3.99
CA GLY A 4 42.67 -8.65 -2.99
C GLY A 4 41.51 -9.65 -2.96
N LYS A 5 40.61 -9.63 -3.97
CA LYS A 5 39.37 -10.45 -3.97
C LYS A 5 39.29 -11.51 -5.07
N ILE A 6 40.29 -11.61 -5.94
CA ILE A 6 40.29 -12.57 -7.04
C ILE A 6 41.38 -13.61 -6.79
N THR A 7 40.99 -14.87 -6.82
CA THR A 7 41.91 -15.98 -6.67
C THR A 7 42.73 -16.20 -7.95
N GLU A 8 44.02 -16.51 -7.79
CA GLU A 8 44.82 -17.08 -8.90
C GLU A 8 44.58 -18.58 -9.05
N ASN A 9 44.05 -19.24 -8.02
CA ASN A 9 43.63 -20.64 -8.06
C ASN A 9 42.35 -20.77 -8.88
N LEU A 10 42.30 -21.84 -9.66
CA LEU A 10 41.16 -22.20 -10.52
C LEU A 10 39.91 -22.55 -9.68
N PRO A 11 38.69 -22.40 -10.24
CA PRO A 11 37.45 -22.77 -9.57
C PRO A 11 37.45 -24.22 -9.08
N VAL A 12 37.03 -24.47 -7.84
CA VAL A 12 36.69 -25.82 -7.38
C VAL A 12 35.24 -26.10 -7.78
N LEU A 13 35.03 -27.08 -8.64
CA LEU A 13 33.69 -27.44 -9.09
C LEU A 13 32.99 -28.34 -8.06
N PRO A 14 31.67 -28.21 -7.87
CA PRO A 14 30.91 -29.20 -7.13
C PRO A 14 31.05 -30.58 -7.80
N ARG A 15 31.08 -31.63 -6.98
CA ARG A 15 31.27 -33.01 -7.45
C ARG A 15 30.25 -33.40 -8.53
N GLU A 16 29.01 -32.93 -8.40
CA GLU A 16 27.93 -33.19 -9.36
C GLU A 16 28.21 -32.51 -10.71
N VAL A 17 28.76 -31.29 -10.70
CA VAL A 17 29.16 -30.57 -11.93
C VAL A 17 30.33 -31.28 -12.61
N GLU A 18 31.34 -31.71 -11.83
CA GLU A 18 32.44 -32.52 -12.34
C GLU A 18 31.96 -33.84 -12.95
N GLN A 19 30.95 -34.49 -12.34
CA GLN A 19 30.35 -35.71 -12.88
C GLN A 19 29.68 -35.48 -14.24
N VAL A 20 28.94 -34.39 -14.41
CA VAL A 20 28.33 -34.04 -15.70
C VAL A 20 29.41 -33.81 -16.75
N ILE A 21 30.40 -32.97 -16.45
CA ILE A 21 31.50 -32.64 -17.36
C ILE A 21 32.29 -33.91 -17.73
N SER A 22 32.69 -34.71 -16.75
CA SER A 22 33.49 -35.93 -16.98
C SER A 22 32.73 -36.95 -17.83
N ARG A 23 31.41 -37.07 -17.67
CA ARG A 23 30.59 -38.00 -18.45
C ARG A 23 30.45 -37.56 -19.91
N LEU A 24 30.31 -36.26 -20.15
CA LEU A 24 30.32 -35.68 -21.50
C LEU A 24 31.69 -35.89 -22.17
N GLU A 25 32.78 -35.63 -21.44
CA GLU A 25 34.15 -35.83 -21.94
C GLU A 25 34.47 -37.31 -22.24
N ALA A 26 34.02 -38.23 -21.39
CA ALA A 26 34.17 -39.67 -21.62
C ALA A 26 33.44 -40.16 -22.88
N ALA A 27 32.40 -39.45 -23.30
CA ALA A 27 31.67 -39.70 -24.54
C ALA A 27 32.26 -38.94 -25.76
N GLY A 28 33.37 -38.21 -25.58
CA GLY A 28 34.06 -37.50 -26.65
C GLY A 28 33.57 -36.06 -26.91
N PHE A 29 32.73 -35.51 -26.03
CA PHE A 29 32.24 -34.13 -26.13
C PHE A 29 33.02 -33.18 -25.24
N GLU A 30 33.17 -31.93 -25.67
CA GLU A 30 33.72 -30.89 -24.81
C GLU A 30 32.65 -30.41 -23.85
N ALA A 31 33.01 -30.13 -22.60
CA ALA A 31 32.10 -29.59 -21.61
C ALA A 31 32.81 -28.65 -20.64
N TYR A 32 32.16 -27.56 -20.26
CA TYR A 32 32.71 -26.54 -19.36
C TYR A 32 31.62 -26.01 -18.43
N ALA A 33 31.98 -25.68 -17.19
CA ALA A 33 31.19 -24.73 -16.41
C ALA A 33 31.33 -23.34 -17.05
N VAL A 34 30.27 -22.54 -17.11
CA VAL A 34 30.29 -21.28 -17.88
C VAL A 34 29.49 -20.16 -17.23
N GLY A 35 29.86 -18.92 -17.52
CA GLY A 35 29.04 -17.76 -17.18
C GLY A 35 29.18 -17.30 -15.74
N GLY A 36 28.05 -17.00 -15.10
CA GLY A 36 28.01 -16.41 -13.76
C GLY A 36 28.70 -17.27 -12.71
N CYS A 37 28.59 -18.60 -12.81
CA CYS A 37 29.23 -19.51 -11.86
C CYS A 37 30.76 -19.42 -11.89
N VAL A 38 31.36 -19.28 -13.08
CA VAL A 38 32.82 -19.10 -13.23
C VAL A 38 33.25 -17.75 -12.67
N ARG A 39 32.50 -16.68 -12.96
CA ARG A 39 32.75 -15.34 -12.40
C ARG A 39 32.73 -15.36 -10.88
N ASP A 40 31.68 -15.93 -10.29
CA ASP A 40 31.46 -15.91 -8.86
C ASP A 40 32.51 -16.76 -8.14
N ALA A 41 32.86 -17.93 -8.69
CA ALA A 41 33.95 -18.75 -8.16
C ALA A 41 35.31 -18.01 -8.18
N LEU A 42 35.62 -17.26 -9.24
CA LEU A 42 36.83 -16.44 -9.31
C LEU A 42 36.83 -15.26 -8.32
N LEU A 43 35.65 -14.77 -7.94
CA LEU A 43 35.46 -13.74 -6.91
C LEU A 43 35.40 -14.31 -5.48
N LEU A 44 35.65 -15.62 -5.30
CA LEU A 44 35.51 -16.33 -4.03
C LEU A 44 34.09 -16.21 -3.43
N ARG A 45 33.08 -16.15 -4.31
CA ARG A 45 31.66 -16.21 -3.95
C ARG A 45 31.13 -17.59 -4.32
N GLU A 46 30.25 -18.13 -3.50
CA GLU A 46 29.56 -19.39 -3.81
C GLU A 46 28.52 -19.13 -4.92
N PRO A 47 28.62 -19.81 -6.08
CA PRO A 47 27.60 -19.68 -7.12
C PRO A 47 26.27 -20.28 -6.66
N GLU A 48 25.17 -19.58 -6.90
CA GLU A 48 23.81 -20.09 -6.62
C GLU A 48 23.44 -21.25 -7.56
N ASP A 49 23.79 -21.10 -8.84
CA ASP A 49 23.51 -22.06 -9.91
C ASP A 49 24.79 -22.35 -10.71
N TRP A 50 24.85 -23.54 -11.30
CA TRP A 50 25.97 -23.99 -12.14
C TRP A 50 25.48 -24.35 -13.54
N ASP A 51 25.81 -23.47 -14.49
CA ASP A 51 25.53 -23.67 -15.91
C ASP A 51 26.69 -24.40 -16.59
N ILE A 52 26.36 -25.39 -17.41
CA ILE A 52 27.32 -26.18 -18.17
C ILE A 52 27.05 -25.96 -19.66
N THR A 53 28.11 -25.76 -20.43
CA THR A 53 28.06 -25.65 -21.89
C THR A 53 28.84 -26.79 -22.53
N THR A 54 28.34 -27.35 -23.63
CA THR A 54 28.94 -28.54 -24.25
C THR A 54 28.85 -28.55 -25.78
N SER A 55 29.76 -29.26 -26.44
CA SER A 55 29.66 -29.54 -27.88
C SER A 55 28.66 -30.67 -28.23
N ALA A 56 28.12 -31.36 -27.22
CA ALA A 56 27.08 -32.38 -27.41
C ALA A 56 25.74 -31.72 -27.77
N LEU A 57 25.01 -32.31 -28.73
CA LEU A 57 23.65 -31.90 -29.08
C LEU A 57 22.65 -32.29 -27.97
N PRO A 58 21.47 -31.65 -27.87
CA PRO A 58 20.51 -31.94 -26.79
C PRO A 58 20.11 -33.42 -26.69
N GLU A 59 19.86 -34.07 -27.83
CA GLU A 59 19.53 -35.51 -27.85
C GLU A 59 20.71 -36.38 -27.39
N GLN A 60 21.94 -35.99 -27.68
CA GLN A 60 23.14 -36.70 -27.21
C GLN A 60 23.31 -36.53 -25.69
N VAL A 61 23.00 -35.35 -25.15
CA VAL A 61 22.95 -35.13 -23.70
C VAL A 61 21.90 -36.06 -23.07
N LYS A 62 20.70 -36.16 -23.67
CA LYS A 62 19.62 -37.03 -23.17
C LYS A 62 20.00 -38.51 -23.22
N GLU A 63 20.67 -38.96 -24.27
CA GLU A 63 21.20 -40.34 -24.36
C GLU A 63 22.23 -40.63 -23.26
N LEU A 64 23.06 -39.63 -22.94
CA LEU A 64 24.08 -39.76 -21.92
C LEU A 64 23.51 -39.74 -20.51
N PHE A 65 22.39 -39.07 -20.23
CA PHE A 65 21.85 -38.93 -18.87
C PHE A 65 20.45 -39.52 -18.74
N GLY A 66 20.30 -40.57 -17.93
CA GLY A 66 19.01 -41.28 -17.77
C GLY A 66 17.90 -40.50 -17.05
N ARG A 67 18.17 -39.30 -16.53
CA ARG A 67 17.17 -38.40 -15.92
C ARG A 67 17.41 -36.96 -16.39
N THR A 68 16.59 -36.51 -17.33
CA THR A 68 16.64 -35.16 -17.89
C THR A 68 15.25 -34.54 -17.94
N VAL A 69 15.22 -33.21 -18.02
CA VAL A 69 14.03 -32.42 -18.33
C VAL A 69 14.34 -31.59 -19.57
N ASP A 70 13.39 -31.55 -20.52
CA ASP A 70 13.52 -30.82 -21.78
C ASP A 70 13.27 -29.32 -21.55
N THR A 71 14.22 -28.69 -20.86
CA THR A 71 14.14 -27.29 -20.43
C THR A 71 14.69 -26.38 -21.50
N GLY A 72 13.83 -25.87 -22.38
CA GLY A 72 14.28 -24.97 -23.44
C GLY A 72 15.08 -25.68 -24.54
N ILE A 73 14.68 -26.91 -24.88
CA ILE A 73 15.35 -27.73 -25.91
C ILE A 73 15.45 -27.03 -27.27
N ALA A 74 14.47 -26.17 -27.61
CA ALA A 74 14.47 -25.33 -28.81
C ALA A 74 15.66 -24.34 -28.86
N HIS A 75 16.29 -24.07 -27.72
CA HIS A 75 17.46 -23.22 -27.56
C HIS A 75 18.72 -24.03 -27.21
N GLY A 76 18.66 -25.36 -27.24
CA GLY A 76 19.79 -26.24 -26.97
C GLY A 76 20.04 -26.56 -25.51
N THR A 77 19.12 -26.24 -24.60
CA THR A 77 19.28 -26.50 -23.16
C THR A 77 18.53 -27.75 -22.73
N VAL A 78 19.17 -28.57 -21.91
CA VAL A 78 18.62 -29.75 -21.24
C VAL A 78 18.99 -29.68 -19.78
N THR A 79 18.03 -29.83 -18.86
CA THR A 79 18.35 -29.93 -17.43
C THR A 79 18.66 -31.38 -17.08
N VAL A 80 19.89 -31.63 -16.65
CA VAL A 80 20.34 -32.94 -16.16
C VAL A 80 20.09 -33.03 -14.66
N LEU A 81 19.43 -34.11 -14.22
CA LEU A 81 19.12 -34.33 -12.81
C LEU A 81 20.13 -35.30 -12.16
N ILE A 82 20.96 -34.80 -11.25
CA ILE A 82 21.87 -35.62 -10.43
C ILE A 82 21.49 -35.48 -8.96
N GLN A 83 21.20 -36.60 -8.29
CA GLN A 83 20.85 -36.65 -6.87
C GLN A 83 19.71 -35.70 -6.46
N GLY A 84 18.76 -35.45 -7.37
CA GLY A 84 17.62 -34.56 -7.12
C GLY A 84 17.91 -33.07 -7.35
N LYS A 85 19.14 -32.70 -7.74
CA LYS A 85 19.52 -31.35 -8.17
C LYS A 85 19.52 -31.27 -9.70
N GLY A 86 19.07 -30.14 -10.24
CA GLY A 86 19.10 -29.86 -11.68
C GLY A 86 20.30 -29.02 -12.08
N PHE A 87 20.92 -29.38 -13.20
CA PHE A 87 22.02 -28.65 -13.82
C PHE A 87 21.67 -28.34 -15.27
N GLU A 88 21.74 -27.08 -15.67
CA GLU A 88 21.46 -26.69 -17.05
C GLU A 88 22.67 -27.01 -17.93
N VAL A 89 22.48 -27.91 -18.90
CA VAL A 89 23.48 -28.28 -19.90
C VAL A 89 23.02 -27.73 -21.24
N THR A 90 23.79 -26.79 -21.79
CA THR A 90 23.44 -26.09 -23.03
C THR A 90 24.45 -26.40 -24.13
N THR A 91 23.96 -26.83 -25.29
CA THR A 91 24.79 -27.02 -26.48
C THR A 91 25.36 -25.69 -26.97
N TYR A 92 26.63 -25.68 -27.42
CA TYR A 92 27.22 -24.51 -28.08
C TYR A 92 26.36 -24.08 -29.26
N ARG A 93 26.14 -22.78 -29.38
CA ARG A 93 25.26 -22.26 -30.41
C ARG A 93 25.68 -20.89 -30.90
N ILE A 94 25.25 -20.60 -32.13
CA ILE A 94 25.29 -19.29 -32.76
C ILE A 94 23.84 -18.81 -32.80
N ASP A 95 23.59 -17.66 -32.19
CA ASP A 95 22.27 -17.06 -32.18
C ASP A 95 22.09 -16.24 -33.47
N GLY A 96 20.99 -16.48 -34.20
CA GLY A 96 20.62 -15.73 -35.40
C GLY A 96 20.03 -14.35 -35.09
N GLU A 97 19.26 -13.78 -36.03
CA GLU A 97 18.62 -12.47 -35.83
C GLU A 97 17.60 -12.50 -34.68
N TYR A 98 17.54 -11.43 -33.90
CA TYR A 98 16.59 -11.26 -32.80
C TYR A 98 15.48 -10.30 -33.20
N ARG A 99 14.40 -10.78 -33.82
CA ARG A 99 13.28 -9.91 -34.24
C ARG A 99 12.41 -9.45 -33.08
N ASP A 100 12.17 -10.34 -32.11
CA ASP A 100 11.39 -10.03 -30.90
C ASP A 100 12.23 -9.34 -29.80
N GLY A 101 13.54 -9.19 -30.01
CA GLY A 101 14.48 -8.61 -29.05
C GLY A 101 14.76 -9.49 -27.82
N ARG A 102 14.49 -10.80 -27.88
CA ARG A 102 14.76 -11.75 -26.80
C ARG A 102 15.23 -13.11 -27.29
N HIS A 103 14.51 -13.73 -28.22
CA HIS A 103 14.85 -15.05 -28.75
C HIS A 103 15.37 -14.86 -30.17
N PRO A 104 16.51 -15.49 -30.50
CA PRO A 104 16.93 -15.52 -31.88
C PRO A 104 15.90 -16.33 -32.68
N ASP A 105 15.57 -15.85 -33.88
CA ASP A 105 14.63 -16.50 -34.80
C ASP A 105 15.09 -17.92 -35.15
N GLN A 106 16.41 -18.12 -35.15
CA GLN A 106 17.06 -19.40 -35.41
C GLN A 106 18.28 -19.55 -34.51
N VAL A 107 18.51 -20.77 -34.03
CA VAL A 107 19.68 -21.16 -33.27
C VAL A 107 20.41 -22.22 -34.08
N GLU A 108 21.67 -21.96 -34.44
CA GLU A 108 22.52 -22.94 -35.10
C GLU A 108 23.47 -23.55 -34.08
N PHE A 109 23.43 -24.88 -33.90
CA PHE A 109 24.38 -25.55 -33.01
C PHE A 109 25.75 -25.62 -33.66
N THR A 110 26.77 -25.26 -32.88
CA THR A 110 28.17 -25.30 -33.31
C THR A 110 28.96 -26.25 -32.42
N ARG A 111 30.19 -26.56 -32.81
CA ARG A 111 31.16 -27.25 -31.96
C ARG A 111 32.27 -26.33 -31.47
N ASN A 112 32.21 -25.04 -31.80
CA ASN A 112 33.19 -24.05 -31.38
C ASN A 112 32.73 -23.32 -30.10
N LEU A 113 33.48 -23.48 -29.02
CA LEU A 113 33.25 -22.77 -27.75
C LEU A 113 33.36 -21.25 -27.90
N GLU A 114 34.27 -20.75 -28.76
CA GLU A 114 34.46 -19.31 -28.97
C GLU A 114 33.18 -18.63 -29.45
N GLU A 115 32.46 -19.27 -30.37
CA GLU A 115 31.19 -18.76 -30.89
C GLU A 115 30.09 -18.73 -29.80
N ASP A 116 30.05 -19.72 -28.90
CA ASP A 116 29.12 -19.70 -27.75
C ASP A 116 29.46 -18.62 -26.73
N LEU A 117 30.75 -18.34 -26.52
CA LEU A 117 31.18 -17.29 -25.60
C LEU A 117 30.99 -15.89 -26.20
N LYS A 118 31.17 -15.74 -27.52
CA LYS A 118 31.07 -14.47 -28.25
C LYS A 118 29.68 -13.83 -28.20
N ARG A 119 28.62 -14.65 -28.18
CA ARG A 119 27.22 -14.20 -28.09
C ARG A 119 26.78 -13.76 -26.70
N ARG A 120 27.61 -13.92 -25.67
CA ARG A 120 27.28 -13.57 -24.28
C ARG A 120 27.28 -12.06 -24.07
N ASP A 121 26.73 -11.64 -22.93
CA ASP A 121 26.52 -10.23 -22.63
C ASP A 121 27.84 -9.50 -22.31
N PHE A 122 28.54 -9.94 -21.26
CA PHE A 122 29.72 -9.26 -20.74
C PHE A 122 30.94 -10.19 -20.67
N THR A 123 32.13 -9.62 -20.82
CA THR A 123 33.41 -10.35 -20.77
C THR A 123 33.53 -11.18 -19.49
N ILE A 124 33.15 -10.62 -18.35
CA ILE A 124 33.15 -11.30 -17.04
C ILE A 124 32.19 -12.50 -16.96
N ASN A 125 31.21 -12.62 -17.86
CA ASN A 125 30.30 -13.76 -17.97
C ASN A 125 30.58 -14.60 -19.23
N ALA A 126 31.64 -14.28 -19.97
CA ALA A 126 32.04 -14.97 -21.20
C ALA A 126 33.32 -15.79 -20.98
N MET A 127 33.44 -16.38 -19.80
CA MET A 127 34.51 -17.30 -19.42
C MET A 127 33.92 -18.70 -19.20
N ALA A 128 34.71 -19.72 -19.54
CA ALA A 128 34.37 -21.12 -19.32
C ALA A 128 35.51 -21.84 -18.58
N TYR A 129 35.19 -22.78 -17.71
CA TYR A 129 36.17 -23.52 -16.92
C TYR A 129 35.94 -25.02 -17.00
N ASN A 130 37.03 -25.76 -17.20
CA ASN A 130 37.07 -27.21 -17.17
C ASN A 130 38.28 -27.67 -16.33
N PRO A 131 38.15 -28.67 -15.44
CA PRO A 131 39.26 -29.11 -14.58
C PRO A 131 40.48 -29.65 -15.33
N SER A 132 40.28 -30.34 -16.46
CA SER A 132 41.35 -30.92 -17.28
C SER A 132 41.97 -29.93 -18.26
N ARG A 133 41.19 -28.96 -18.75
CA ARG A 133 41.61 -27.98 -19.78
C ARG A 133 41.95 -26.59 -19.24
N GLY A 134 41.56 -26.28 -18.00
CA GLY A 134 41.75 -24.98 -17.38
C GLY A 134 40.67 -23.96 -17.75
N LEU A 135 40.99 -22.68 -17.52
CA LEU A 135 40.10 -21.54 -17.79
C LEU A 135 40.24 -21.08 -19.24
N ALA A 136 39.13 -21.09 -19.98
CA ALA A 136 38.98 -20.45 -21.28
C ALA A 136 38.45 -19.02 -21.10
N ASP A 137 39.33 -18.04 -21.28
CA ASP A 137 39.02 -16.60 -21.25
C ASP A 137 39.45 -15.93 -22.56
N LEU A 138 38.58 -16.00 -23.57
CA LEU A 138 38.88 -15.53 -24.93
C LEU A 138 38.66 -14.01 -25.11
N PHE A 139 37.95 -13.37 -24.17
CA PHE A 139 37.51 -11.98 -24.28
C PHE A 139 38.03 -11.08 -23.16
N GLY A 140 38.97 -11.56 -22.33
CA GLY A 140 39.61 -10.77 -21.28
C GLY A 140 38.76 -10.57 -20.03
N GLY A 141 37.81 -11.46 -19.76
CA GLY A 141 36.93 -11.43 -18.60
C GLY A 141 37.69 -11.42 -17.27
N ARG A 142 38.81 -12.13 -17.15
CA ARG A 142 39.63 -12.14 -15.92
C ARG A 142 40.28 -10.78 -15.66
N ALA A 143 40.72 -10.10 -16.72
CA ALA A 143 41.32 -8.76 -16.61
C ALA A 143 40.27 -7.70 -16.24
N ASP A 144 39.09 -7.75 -16.85
CA ASP A 144 37.96 -6.86 -16.51
C ASP A 144 37.45 -7.15 -15.08
N LEU A 145 37.41 -8.42 -14.65
CA LEU A 145 37.07 -8.81 -13.28
C LEU A 145 38.04 -8.19 -12.27
N LYS A 146 39.36 -8.27 -12.54
CA LYS A 146 40.41 -7.65 -11.70
C LYS A 146 40.36 -6.15 -11.69
N SER A 147 39.96 -5.54 -12.79
CA SER A 147 39.84 -4.09 -12.92
C SER A 147 38.50 -3.56 -12.37
N GLY A 148 37.55 -4.44 -12.07
CA GLY A 148 36.21 -4.07 -11.62
C GLY A 148 35.39 -3.41 -12.71
N VAL A 149 35.40 -3.97 -13.93
CA VAL A 149 34.79 -3.38 -15.12
C VAL A 149 33.69 -4.29 -15.70
N ILE A 150 32.54 -3.70 -16.05
CA ILE A 150 31.49 -4.29 -16.86
C ILE A 150 31.71 -3.85 -18.31
N ARG A 151 32.11 -4.79 -19.17
CA ARG A 151 32.36 -4.57 -20.60
C ARG A 151 31.59 -5.59 -21.43
N CYS A 152 30.94 -5.14 -22.50
CA CYS A 152 30.31 -6.06 -23.45
C CYS A 152 31.35 -6.94 -24.16
N VAL A 153 30.96 -8.17 -24.52
CA VAL A 153 31.75 -8.97 -25.47
C VAL A 153 31.67 -8.32 -26.85
N GLY A 154 32.80 -8.17 -27.55
CA GLY A 154 32.80 -7.53 -28.88
C GLY A 154 32.21 -6.11 -28.88
N ALA A 155 31.37 -5.78 -29.86
CA ALA A 155 30.75 -4.47 -29.97
C ALA A 155 29.48 -4.35 -29.11
N ALA A 156 29.45 -3.35 -28.21
CA ALA A 156 28.33 -3.13 -27.30
C ALA A 156 27.00 -2.80 -28.00
N GLU A 157 27.03 -2.13 -29.15
CA GLU A 157 25.81 -1.86 -29.92
C GLU A 157 25.18 -3.14 -30.48
N GLU A 158 25.98 -4.11 -30.93
CA GLU A 158 25.52 -5.42 -31.38
C GLU A 158 24.97 -6.23 -30.18
N ARG A 159 25.80 -6.33 -29.11
CA ARG A 159 25.44 -6.43 -27.68
C ARG A 159 23.94 -6.29 -27.39
N PHE A 160 23.55 -5.03 -27.39
CA PHE A 160 22.25 -4.56 -26.92
C PHE A 160 21.18 -4.60 -28.01
N SER A 161 21.55 -4.62 -29.29
CA SER A 161 20.59 -4.75 -30.38
C SER A 161 19.94 -6.13 -30.42
N GLU A 162 20.68 -7.17 -30.04
CA GLU A 162 20.16 -8.54 -29.91
C GLU A 162 19.20 -8.70 -28.73
N ASP A 163 19.63 -8.33 -27.53
CA ASP A 163 18.77 -8.33 -26.34
C ASP A 163 18.93 -7.02 -25.58
N ALA A 164 17.95 -6.14 -25.74
CA ALA A 164 17.96 -4.83 -25.08
C ALA A 164 17.98 -4.94 -23.55
N LEU A 165 17.53 -6.06 -22.96
CA LEU A 165 17.59 -6.26 -21.51
C LEU A 165 19.04 -6.23 -20.99
N ARG A 166 20.03 -6.55 -21.82
CA ARG A 166 21.45 -6.46 -21.47
C ARG A 166 21.86 -5.05 -21.03
N ILE A 167 21.19 -4.00 -21.52
CA ILE A 167 21.39 -2.61 -21.07
C ILE A 167 21.11 -2.50 -19.56
N LEU A 168 19.99 -3.05 -19.10
CA LEU A 168 19.61 -3.01 -17.69
C LEU A 168 20.44 -3.99 -16.86
N ARG A 169 20.82 -5.15 -17.43
CA ARG A 169 21.75 -6.11 -16.79
C ARG A 169 23.12 -5.50 -16.52
N ALA A 170 23.63 -4.62 -17.39
CA ALA A 170 24.90 -3.92 -17.18
C ALA A 170 24.87 -3.12 -15.86
N VAL A 171 23.80 -2.35 -15.65
CA VAL A 171 23.60 -1.58 -14.42
C VAL A 171 23.39 -2.50 -13.22
N ARG A 172 22.59 -3.57 -13.36
CA ARG A 172 22.42 -4.56 -12.28
C ARG A 172 23.77 -5.14 -11.86
N PHE A 173 24.60 -5.59 -12.80
CA PHE A 173 25.90 -6.18 -12.47
C PHE A 173 26.86 -5.16 -11.87
N ALA A 174 26.87 -3.92 -12.37
CA ALA A 174 27.58 -2.82 -11.72
C ALA A 174 27.12 -2.65 -10.25
N GLY A 175 25.81 -2.77 -9.99
CA GLY A 175 25.21 -2.74 -8.66
C GLY A 175 25.59 -3.93 -7.76
N GLN A 176 25.58 -5.14 -8.30
CA GLN A 176 25.85 -6.38 -7.54
C GLN A 176 27.34 -6.61 -7.25
N LEU A 177 28.21 -6.14 -8.15
CA LEU A 177 29.65 -6.35 -8.06
C LEU A 177 30.39 -5.12 -7.53
N GLY A 178 29.75 -3.94 -7.55
CA GLY A 178 30.41 -2.67 -7.24
C GLY A 178 31.40 -2.25 -8.32
N PHE A 179 31.13 -2.63 -9.57
CA PHE A 179 32.00 -2.41 -10.74
C PHE A 179 31.58 -1.16 -11.51
N GLU A 180 32.52 -0.59 -12.26
CA GLU A 180 32.25 0.49 -13.22
C GLU A 180 31.88 -0.07 -14.60
N ILE A 181 31.11 0.68 -15.37
CA ILE A 181 30.76 0.31 -16.75
C ILE A 181 31.80 0.94 -17.70
N GLU A 182 32.33 0.15 -18.64
CA GLU A 182 33.28 0.65 -19.64
C GLU A 182 32.65 1.73 -20.54
N GLU A 183 33.43 2.75 -20.90
CA GLU A 183 32.92 3.95 -21.58
C GLU A 183 32.16 3.65 -22.88
N LYS A 184 32.68 2.79 -23.76
CA LYS A 184 32.00 2.42 -25.01
C LYS A 184 30.72 1.65 -24.75
N THR A 185 30.74 0.78 -23.73
CA THR A 185 29.56 0.05 -23.25
C THR A 185 28.51 1.04 -22.74
N PHE A 186 28.90 2.06 -21.96
CA PHE A 186 27.99 3.08 -21.44
C PHE A 186 27.39 3.97 -22.52
N GLU A 187 28.18 4.41 -23.51
CA GLU A 187 27.67 5.20 -24.64
C GLU A 187 26.69 4.39 -25.51
N ALA A 188 26.96 3.10 -25.72
CA ALA A 188 26.00 2.21 -26.40
C ALA A 188 24.70 2.04 -25.58
N MET A 189 24.78 1.98 -24.25
CA MET A 189 23.60 1.95 -23.37
C MET A 189 22.74 3.21 -23.59
N LYS A 190 23.33 4.40 -23.59
CA LYS A 190 22.60 5.67 -23.81
C LYS A 190 21.89 5.68 -25.16
N LYS A 191 22.60 5.27 -26.22
CA LYS A 191 22.07 5.23 -27.58
C LYS A 191 20.89 4.25 -27.70
N LEU A 192 20.97 3.09 -27.05
CA LEU A 192 20.02 1.99 -27.23
C LEU A 192 19.00 1.85 -26.09
N ALA A 193 19.07 2.64 -25.03
CA ALA A 193 18.09 2.63 -23.93
C ALA A 193 16.61 2.68 -24.40
N PRO A 194 16.22 3.45 -25.44
CA PRO A 194 14.84 3.45 -25.95
C PRO A 194 14.33 2.06 -26.38
N SER A 195 15.23 1.16 -26.77
CA SER A 195 14.86 -0.19 -27.21
C SER A 195 14.31 -1.07 -26.09
N LEU A 196 14.51 -0.70 -24.81
CA LEU A 196 13.92 -1.36 -23.65
C LEU A 196 12.38 -1.34 -23.67
N ARG A 197 11.75 -0.46 -24.44
CA ARG A 197 10.28 -0.44 -24.66
C ARG A 197 9.74 -1.75 -25.24
N ARG A 198 10.59 -2.51 -25.95
CA ARG A 198 10.23 -3.81 -26.54
C ARG A 198 10.29 -4.96 -25.54
N ILE A 199 10.88 -4.74 -24.36
CA ILE A 199 11.07 -5.78 -23.37
C ILE A 199 9.84 -5.89 -22.46
N SER A 200 9.42 -7.12 -22.19
CA SER A 200 8.33 -7.44 -21.27
C SER A 200 8.56 -6.83 -19.88
N GLN A 201 7.50 -6.35 -19.24
CA GLN A 201 7.56 -5.68 -17.95
C GLN A 201 8.08 -6.60 -16.83
N GLU A 202 7.81 -7.91 -16.89
CA GLU A 202 8.29 -8.93 -15.94
C GLU A 202 9.83 -9.03 -15.94
N ARG A 203 10.44 -9.00 -17.13
CA ARG A 203 11.91 -9.02 -17.28
C ARG A 203 12.54 -7.73 -16.76
N ILE A 204 11.95 -6.57 -17.09
CA ILE A 204 12.36 -5.27 -16.56
C ILE A 204 12.26 -5.26 -15.03
N GLN A 205 11.13 -5.72 -14.49
CA GLN A 205 10.87 -5.81 -13.06
C GLN A 205 11.91 -6.70 -12.35
N THR A 206 12.28 -7.83 -12.95
CA THR A 206 13.26 -8.76 -12.39
C THR A 206 14.62 -8.08 -12.24
N GLU A 207 15.10 -7.43 -13.31
CA GLU A 207 16.41 -6.76 -13.30
C GLU A 207 16.42 -5.52 -12.39
N LEU A 208 15.37 -4.69 -12.39
CA LEU A 208 15.24 -3.55 -11.46
C LEU A 208 15.20 -4.02 -10.00
N THR A 209 14.47 -5.08 -9.70
CA THR A 209 14.39 -5.62 -8.34
C THR A 209 15.74 -6.16 -7.89
N LYS A 210 16.45 -6.90 -8.75
CA LYS A 210 17.81 -7.39 -8.45
C LYS A 210 18.81 -6.24 -8.28
N LEU A 211 18.68 -5.15 -9.03
CA LEU A 211 19.47 -3.93 -8.84
C LEU A 211 19.18 -3.28 -7.48
N LEU A 212 17.92 -3.11 -7.11
CA LEU A 212 17.53 -2.52 -5.83
C LEU A 212 17.94 -3.36 -4.61
N LEU A 213 17.98 -4.69 -4.76
CA LEU A 213 18.44 -5.62 -3.73
C LEU A 213 19.97 -5.81 -3.71
N SER A 214 20.70 -5.17 -4.63
CA SER A 214 22.16 -5.24 -4.64
C SER A 214 22.81 -4.45 -3.50
N ASP A 215 24.12 -4.60 -3.33
CA ASP A 215 24.91 -3.78 -2.39
C ASP A 215 24.95 -2.30 -2.80
N HIS A 216 24.78 -2.01 -4.09
CA HIS A 216 24.89 -0.67 -4.66
C HIS A 216 23.62 -0.27 -5.42
N PRO A 217 22.45 -0.13 -4.74
CA PRO A 217 21.21 0.34 -5.37
C PRO A 217 21.36 1.75 -5.97
N GLU A 218 22.34 2.54 -5.52
CA GLU A 218 22.65 3.87 -6.05
C GLU A 218 23.03 3.86 -7.53
N ARG A 219 23.42 2.70 -8.08
CA ARG A 219 23.61 2.52 -9.54
C ARG A 219 22.32 2.74 -10.34
N LEU A 220 21.16 2.87 -9.69
CA LEU A 220 19.96 3.38 -10.33
C LEU A 220 20.15 4.81 -10.89
N LEU A 221 21.03 5.63 -10.30
CA LEU A 221 21.41 6.93 -10.86
C LEU A 221 22.20 6.76 -12.17
N THR A 222 23.08 5.75 -12.26
CA THR A 222 23.74 5.38 -13.52
C THR A 222 22.72 4.93 -14.57
N ALA A 223 21.63 4.26 -14.17
CA ALA A 223 20.53 3.95 -15.08
C ALA A 223 19.82 5.22 -15.60
N ALA A 224 19.62 6.21 -14.73
CA ALA A 224 19.02 7.48 -15.12
C ALA A 224 19.93 8.28 -16.07
N GLU A 225 21.22 8.36 -15.78
CA GLU A 225 22.22 8.98 -16.67
C GLU A 225 22.29 8.31 -18.04
N ALA A 226 22.07 6.99 -18.09
CA ALA A 226 21.97 6.21 -19.32
C ALA A 226 20.62 6.39 -20.06
N GLY A 227 19.66 7.15 -19.51
CA GLY A 227 18.32 7.31 -20.07
C GLY A 227 17.41 6.09 -19.93
N ILE A 228 17.78 5.11 -19.09
CA ILE A 228 17.03 3.87 -18.90
C ILE A 228 15.77 4.14 -18.10
N THR A 229 15.86 4.87 -16.99
CA THR A 229 14.70 5.18 -16.13
C THR A 229 13.62 5.94 -16.91
N ALA A 230 14.00 6.81 -17.85
CA ALA A 230 13.05 7.55 -18.68
C ALA A 230 12.16 6.63 -19.55
N VAL A 231 12.60 5.38 -19.75
CA VAL A 231 11.86 4.35 -20.48
C VAL A 231 11.07 3.44 -19.53
N VAL A 232 11.68 2.99 -18.44
CA VAL A 232 11.12 1.92 -17.60
C VAL A 232 10.45 2.40 -16.31
N LEU A 233 10.84 3.57 -15.82
CA LEU A 233 10.38 4.20 -14.59
C LEU A 233 10.37 5.74 -14.73
N PRO A 234 9.65 6.32 -15.71
CA PRO A 234 9.68 7.75 -16.00
C PRO A 234 9.21 8.64 -14.83
N GLU A 235 8.43 8.08 -13.91
CA GLU A 235 8.01 8.77 -12.70
C GLU A 235 9.20 9.12 -11.78
N LEU A 236 10.27 8.30 -11.80
CA LEU A 236 11.49 8.60 -11.07
C LEU A 236 12.28 9.74 -11.72
N ASP A 237 12.31 9.82 -13.06
CA ASP A 237 12.93 10.95 -13.76
C ASP A 237 12.27 12.27 -13.43
N ALA A 238 10.94 12.29 -13.26
CA ALA A 238 10.23 13.48 -12.80
C ALA A 238 10.64 13.93 -11.38
N CYS A 239 11.19 13.03 -10.57
CA CYS A 239 11.72 13.34 -9.25
C CYS A 239 13.20 13.78 -9.30
N LEU A 240 13.97 13.31 -10.28
CA LEU A 240 15.38 13.65 -10.41
C LEU A 240 15.54 15.12 -10.77
N GLY A 241 16.29 15.85 -9.93
CA GLY A 241 16.50 17.29 -10.09
C GLY A 241 15.36 18.17 -9.57
N LEU A 242 14.25 17.59 -9.07
CA LEU A 242 13.21 18.35 -8.38
C LEU A 242 13.74 18.86 -7.02
N PRO A 243 13.96 20.17 -6.84
CA PRO A 243 14.58 20.72 -5.63
C PRO A 243 13.65 20.54 -4.43
N GLN A 244 14.24 20.41 -3.22
CA GLN A 244 13.54 20.36 -1.93
C GLN A 244 14.05 21.47 -1.00
N ARG A 245 13.80 22.73 -1.37
CA ARG A 245 14.33 23.90 -0.65
C ARG A 245 13.67 24.04 0.72
N ASN A 246 14.25 23.38 1.71
CA ASN A 246 13.93 23.54 3.12
C ASN A 246 15.11 23.06 3.99
N PRO A 247 15.16 23.40 5.29
CA PRO A 247 16.28 23.02 6.17
C PRO A 247 16.45 21.52 6.42
N TYR A 248 15.47 20.70 6.05
CA TYR A 248 15.43 19.27 6.35
C TYR A 248 15.99 18.41 5.23
N HIS A 249 16.12 18.92 4.00
CA HIS A 249 16.59 18.13 2.85
C HIS A 249 17.93 18.67 2.32
N CYS A 250 18.77 17.76 1.83
CA CYS A 250 20.10 18.06 1.29
C CYS A 250 20.29 17.54 -0.15
N MET A 251 19.24 16.98 -0.75
CA MET A 251 19.23 16.39 -2.09
C MET A 251 17.92 16.72 -2.80
N ASP A 252 17.91 16.65 -4.12
CA ASP A 252 16.65 16.59 -4.89
C ASP A 252 15.85 15.33 -4.55
N VAL A 253 14.57 15.32 -4.91
CA VAL A 253 13.63 14.23 -4.57
C VAL A 253 14.12 12.87 -5.07
N GLY A 254 14.59 12.79 -6.32
CA GLY A 254 15.03 11.53 -6.92
C GLY A 254 16.28 10.97 -6.24
N ARG A 255 17.32 11.80 -6.04
CA ARG A 255 18.53 11.39 -5.31
C ARG A 255 18.25 11.01 -3.86
N HIS A 256 17.37 11.75 -3.19
CA HIS A 256 16.92 11.41 -1.85
C HIS A 256 16.21 10.05 -1.78
N SER A 257 15.36 9.73 -2.75
CA SER A 257 14.68 8.42 -2.84
C SER A 257 15.67 7.26 -3.04
N VAL A 258 16.69 7.47 -3.88
CA VAL A 258 17.76 6.47 -4.10
C VAL A 258 18.61 6.27 -2.84
N GLU A 259 19.01 7.35 -2.16
CA GLU A 259 19.75 7.23 -0.90
C GLU A 259 18.90 6.57 0.18
N THR A 260 17.61 6.87 0.26
CA THR A 260 16.67 6.19 1.18
C THR A 260 16.62 4.69 0.90
N ALA A 261 16.59 4.28 -0.37
CA ALA A 261 16.65 2.87 -0.75
C ALA A 261 17.98 2.20 -0.35
N ARG A 262 19.08 2.94 -0.30
CA ARG A 262 20.37 2.43 0.19
C ARG A 262 20.40 2.15 1.69
N GLN A 263 19.60 2.88 2.46
CA GLN A 263 19.58 2.85 3.93
C GLN A 263 18.67 1.75 4.53
N VAL A 264 17.76 1.16 3.76
CA VAL A 264 16.90 0.05 4.23
C VAL A 264 17.55 -1.31 4.01
N GLU A 265 17.07 -2.37 4.69
CA GLU A 265 17.55 -3.73 4.45
C GLU A 265 17.32 -4.18 2.98
N LYS A 266 18.00 -5.25 2.56
CA LYS A 266 17.84 -5.86 1.22
C LYS A 266 16.53 -6.67 1.14
N ASN A 267 15.41 -5.99 1.34
CA ASN A 267 14.08 -6.56 1.29
C ASN A 267 13.28 -5.92 0.14
N LYS A 268 12.63 -6.78 -0.66
CA LYS A 268 11.90 -6.35 -1.87
C LYS A 268 10.88 -5.25 -1.56
N VAL A 269 10.06 -5.42 -0.51
CA VAL A 269 9.02 -4.46 -0.15
C VAL A 269 9.63 -3.14 0.34
N LEU A 270 10.67 -3.21 1.17
CA LEU A 270 11.30 -2.02 1.74
C LEU A 270 12.06 -1.21 0.70
N ARG A 271 12.84 -1.85 -0.17
CA ARG A 271 13.60 -1.18 -1.24
C ARG A 271 12.68 -0.48 -2.23
N TRP A 272 11.60 -1.12 -2.65
CA TRP A 272 10.61 -0.50 -3.53
C TRP A 272 9.82 0.61 -2.83
N THR A 273 9.48 0.45 -1.55
CA THR A 273 8.86 1.54 -0.77
C THR A 273 9.80 2.73 -0.67
N ALA A 274 11.06 2.52 -0.30
CA ALA A 274 12.05 3.56 -0.16
C ALA A 274 12.31 4.30 -1.48
N LEU A 275 12.32 3.60 -2.62
CA LEU A 275 12.44 4.25 -3.92
C LEU A 275 11.20 5.08 -4.28
N LEU A 276 10.00 4.62 -3.91
CA LEU A 276 8.74 5.20 -4.35
C LEU A 276 8.04 6.10 -3.31
N HIS A 277 8.59 6.24 -2.09
CA HIS A 277 7.89 6.93 -0.98
C HIS A 277 7.52 8.37 -1.35
N ASP A 278 8.41 9.04 -2.08
CA ASP A 278 8.31 10.42 -2.48
C ASP A 278 7.88 10.62 -3.95
N ILE A 279 7.50 9.54 -4.66
CA ILE A 279 7.18 9.57 -6.09
C ILE A 279 6.00 10.51 -6.43
N GLY A 280 5.20 10.88 -5.43
CA GLY A 280 4.09 11.83 -5.57
C GLY A 280 4.48 13.31 -5.53
N LYS A 281 5.68 13.65 -5.05
CA LYS A 281 6.13 15.04 -4.87
C LYS A 281 6.08 15.90 -6.15
N PRO A 282 6.46 15.41 -7.34
CA PRO A 282 6.35 16.20 -8.57
C PRO A 282 4.93 16.68 -8.87
N LEU A 283 3.89 15.97 -8.42
CA LEU A 283 2.49 16.32 -8.67
C LEU A 283 1.88 17.20 -7.58
N THR A 284 2.59 17.43 -6.47
CA THR A 284 2.07 18.14 -5.29
C THR A 284 2.97 19.29 -4.86
N HIS A 285 3.91 19.71 -5.71
CA HIS A 285 4.87 20.76 -5.38
C HIS A 285 4.18 22.12 -5.23
N VAL A 286 4.39 22.75 -4.08
CA VAL A 286 3.96 24.12 -3.80
C VAL A 286 5.16 24.88 -3.26
N GLU A 287 5.55 25.95 -3.97
CA GLU A 287 6.57 26.90 -3.52
C GLU A 287 5.92 28.08 -2.80
N SER A 288 6.43 28.41 -1.62
CA SER A 288 5.98 29.57 -0.85
C SER A 288 7.14 30.19 -0.09
N ASN A 289 7.39 31.48 -0.28
CA ASN A 289 8.46 32.23 0.37
C ASN A 289 9.86 31.59 0.17
N GLY A 290 10.13 30.99 -1.00
CA GLY A 290 11.38 30.31 -1.30
C GLY A 290 11.53 28.93 -0.64
N TRP A 291 10.47 28.42 0.00
CA TRP A 291 10.41 27.08 0.58
C TRP A 291 9.56 26.16 -0.28
N ASP A 292 10.09 24.97 -0.54
CA ASP A 292 9.35 23.92 -1.24
C ASP A 292 8.58 23.05 -0.24
N SER A 293 7.30 22.82 -0.52
CA SER A 293 6.40 21.95 0.25
C SER A 293 5.63 21.00 -0.68
N TYR A 294 5.17 19.88 -0.12
CA TYR A 294 4.51 18.80 -0.88
C TYR A 294 3.28 18.26 -0.13
N PRO A 295 2.22 19.07 0.05
CA PRO A 295 1.02 18.62 0.74
C PRO A 295 0.37 17.44 0.02
N GLY A 296 0.05 16.38 0.76
CA GLY A 296 -0.63 15.20 0.22
C GLY A 296 0.25 14.26 -0.64
N HIS A 297 1.56 14.50 -0.75
CA HIS A 297 2.45 13.68 -1.58
C HIS A 297 2.42 12.19 -1.22
N ALA A 298 2.19 11.83 0.05
CA ALA A 298 2.16 10.43 0.48
C ALA A 298 0.95 9.68 -0.09
N GLU A 299 -0.22 10.33 -0.15
CA GLU A 299 -1.43 9.72 -0.73
C GLU A 299 -1.32 9.63 -2.27
N THR A 300 -0.88 10.72 -2.90
CA THR A 300 -0.60 10.75 -4.34
C THR A 300 0.48 9.73 -4.72
N GLY A 301 1.54 9.63 -3.91
CA GLY A 301 2.65 8.70 -4.09
C GLY A 301 2.21 7.26 -3.92
N ALA A 302 1.33 6.95 -2.97
CA ALA A 302 0.78 5.60 -2.80
C ALA A 302 -0.03 5.15 -4.03
N ALA A 303 -0.87 6.05 -4.57
CA ALA A 303 -1.64 5.78 -5.79
C ALA A 303 -0.74 5.60 -7.03
N LEU A 304 0.32 6.39 -7.15
CA LEU A 304 1.32 6.22 -8.23
C LEU A 304 2.12 4.92 -8.07
N ALA A 305 2.58 4.61 -6.85
CA ALA A 305 3.30 3.37 -6.56
C ALA A 305 2.47 2.14 -6.94
N GLU A 306 1.17 2.13 -6.64
CA GLU A 306 0.28 1.05 -7.08
C GLU A 306 0.25 0.90 -8.60
N LYS A 307 0.09 2.01 -9.34
CA LYS A 307 0.08 2.00 -10.82
C LYS A 307 1.42 1.49 -11.39
N ILE A 308 2.54 1.95 -10.85
CA ILE A 308 3.90 1.55 -11.26
C ILE A 308 4.09 0.05 -11.03
N LEU A 309 3.77 -0.44 -9.84
CA LEU A 309 3.98 -1.86 -9.49
C LEU A 309 3.07 -2.79 -10.29
N ARG A 310 1.83 -2.38 -10.57
CA ARG A 310 0.92 -3.13 -11.46
C ARG A 310 1.42 -3.13 -12.91
N ARG A 311 1.96 -2.02 -13.41
CA ARG A 311 2.62 -1.94 -14.73
C ARG A 311 3.78 -2.92 -14.81
N LEU A 312 4.59 -2.96 -13.76
CA LEU A 312 5.74 -3.86 -13.60
C LEU A 312 5.36 -5.31 -13.22
N LYS A 313 4.05 -5.63 -13.18
CA LYS A 313 3.55 -7.01 -12.98
C LYS A 313 3.95 -7.64 -11.65
N PHE A 314 4.09 -6.83 -10.60
CA PHE A 314 4.30 -7.34 -9.24
C PHE A 314 3.09 -8.13 -8.71
N ASP A 315 3.39 -9.08 -7.82
CA ASP A 315 2.37 -9.81 -7.06
C ASP A 315 1.55 -8.88 -6.15
N HIS A 316 0.32 -9.29 -5.87
CA HIS A 316 -0.65 -8.51 -5.10
C HIS A 316 -0.13 -8.09 -3.72
N ASP A 317 0.58 -8.99 -3.03
CA ASP A 317 1.05 -8.74 -1.66
C ASP A 317 2.18 -7.71 -1.63
N THR A 318 3.08 -7.75 -2.63
CA THR A 318 4.11 -6.71 -2.81
C THR A 318 3.47 -5.36 -3.11
N VAL A 319 2.51 -5.30 -4.03
CA VAL A 319 1.79 -4.04 -4.35
C VAL A 319 1.13 -3.47 -3.10
N LYS A 320 0.36 -4.29 -2.38
CA LYS A 320 -0.34 -3.90 -1.14
C LYS A 320 0.64 -3.42 -0.07
N GLY A 321 1.75 -4.12 0.11
CA GLY A 321 2.79 -3.79 1.09
C GLY A 321 3.43 -2.45 0.81
N VAL A 322 3.90 -2.24 -0.42
CA VAL A 322 4.59 -1.00 -0.83
C VAL A 322 3.64 0.19 -0.77
N THR A 323 2.45 0.11 -1.40
CA THR A 323 1.46 1.20 -1.40
C THR A 323 1.05 1.60 0.02
N LYS A 324 0.90 0.63 0.93
CA LYS A 324 0.55 0.91 2.32
C LYS A 324 1.67 1.61 3.07
N LEU A 325 2.93 1.19 2.92
CA LEU A 325 4.05 1.86 3.58
C LEU A 325 4.27 3.26 2.99
N THR A 326 4.22 3.42 1.66
CA THR A 326 4.27 4.72 0.98
C THR A 326 3.17 5.66 1.46
N ARG A 327 1.96 5.18 1.73
CA ARG A 327 0.89 6.05 2.25
C ARG A 327 1.23 6.64 3.62
N TYR A 328 1.81 5.84 4.52
CA TYR A 328 1.97 6.22 5.93
C TYR A 328 3.36 6.75 6.29
N HIS A 329 4.35 6.71 5.40
CA HIS A 329 5.74 7.05 5.73
C HIS A 329 5.95 8.50 6.21
N ALA A 330 5.23 9.48 5.65
CA ALA A 330 5.41 10.90 5.99
C ALA A 330 4.55 11.39 7.17
N TYR A 331 3.79 10.49 7.80
CA TYR A 331 2.93 10.88 8.94
C TYR A 331 3.76 11.13 10.19
N HIS A 332 3.52 12.27 10.83
CA HIS A 332 4.12 12.62 12.12
C HIS A 332 3.27 12.04 13.24
N PHE A 333 3.61 10.82 13.66
CA PHE A 333 2.88 10.13 14.72
C PHE A 333 3.18 10.73 16.10
N ARG A 334 2.16 10.81 16.97
CA ARG A 334 2.38 11.13 18.38
C ARG A 334 3.04 9.94 19.07
N GLN A 335 4.02 10.17 19.92
CA GLN A 335 4.74 9.10 20.62
C GLN A 335 3.95 8.62 21.85
N THR A 336 2.80 7.99 21.62
CA THR A 336 1.95 7.38 22.66
C THR A 336 1.52 5.98 22.25
N ARG A 337 1.27 5.10 23.24
CA ARG A 337 0.79 3.73 22.97
C ARG A 337 -0.55 3.71 22.22
N ALA A 338 -1.45 4.67 22.49
CA ALA A 338 -2.70 4.81 21.76
C ALA A 338 -2.49 5.11 20.27
N CYS A 339 -1.52 5.98 19.95
CA CYS A 339 -1.16 6.26 18.56
C CYS A 339 -0.56 5.01 17.90
N VAL A 340 0.36 4.31 18.58
CA VAL A 340 0.94 3.07 18.06
C VAL A 340 -0.12 2.02 17.75
N ARG A 341 -1.06 1.74 18.68
CA ARG A 341 -2.18 0.83 18.42
C ARG A 341 -3.03 1.28 17.24
N LYS A 342 -3.31 2.59 17.12
CA LYS A 342 -4.07 3.13 15.98
C LYS A 342 -3.34 2.91 14.66
N VAL A 343 -2.04 3.17 14.59
CA VAL A 343 -1.26 2.94 13.38
C VAL A 343 -1.18 1.44 13.07
N MET A 344 -0.95 0.58 14.08
CA MET A 344 -1.01 -0.88 13.91
C MET A 344 -2.36 -1.36 13.39
N SER A 345 -3.48 -0.74 13.77
CA SER A 345 -4.81 -1.06 13.22
C SER A 345 -4.93 -0.75 11.73
N LEU A 346 -4.20 0.27 11.24
CA LEU A 346 -4.20 0.68 9.84
C LEU A 346 -3.21 -0.16 9.02
N VAL A 347 -1.98 -0.32 9.50
CA VAL A 347 -0.91 -0.95 8.73
C VAL A 347 -0.82 -2.46 8.96
N GLY A 348 -1.13 -2.92 10.16
CA GLY A 348 -0.97 -4.30 10.61
C GLY A 348 0.31 -4.51 11.42
N LYS A 349 0.29 -5.49 12.32
CA LYS A 349 1.41 -5.84 13.22
C LYS A 349 2.74 -6.02 12.46
N GLU A 350 2.75 -6.84 11.42
CA GLU A 350 3.96 -7.18 10.67
C GLU A 350 4.50 -6.01 9.83
N MET A 351 3.63 -5.06 9.45
CA MET A 351 4.01 -3.91 8.63
C MET A 351 4.45 -2.70 9.45
N PHE A 352 4.05 -2.62 10.72
CA PHE A 352 4.44 -1.51 11.60
C PHE A 352 5.97 -1.37 11.77
N PRO A 353 6.75 -2.42 12.09
CA PRO A 353 8.20 -2.28 12.19
C PRO A 353 8.85 -1.92 10.83
N ARG A 354 8.30 -2.42 9.72
CA ARG A 354 8.73 -2.04 8.36
C ARG A 354 8.47 -0.57 8.06
N LEU A 355 7.35 -0.02 8.54
CA LEU A 355 7.06 1.41 8.45
C LEU A 355 8.11 2.24 9.20
N LEU A 356 8.42 1.85 10.44
CA LEU A 356 9.47 2.53 11.22
C LEU A 356 10.84 2.45 10.53
N GLU A 357 11.15 1.33 9.87
CA GLU A 357 12.39 1.20 9.11
C GLU A 357 12.44 2.17 7.92
N VAL A 358 11.38 2.28 7.14
CA VAL A 358 11.29 3.26 6.03
C VAL A 358 11.42 4.68 6.56
N MET A 359 10.70 5.03 7.63
CA MET A 359 10.80 6.36 8.26
C MET A 359 12.22 6.67 8.74
N ARG A 360 12.91 5.66 9.31
CA ARG A 360 14.29 5.79 9.76
C ARG A 360 15.22 6.02 8.57
N ALA A 361 15.10 5.22 7.52
CA ALA A 361 15.90 5.34 6.31
C ALA A 361 15.72 6.70 5.61
N ASP A 362 14.46 7.15 5.47
CA ASP A 362 14.08 8.46 4.94
C ASP A 362 14.75 9.58 5.76
N THR A 363 14.65 9.50 7.08
CA THR A 363 15.33 10.44 7.99
C THR A 363 16.86 10.38 7.88
N MET A 364 17.44 9.19 7.69
CA MET A 364 18.89 9.02 7.51
C MET A 364 19.40 9.60 6.17
N ALA A 365 18.54 9.69 5.16
CA ALA A 365 18.81 10.33 3.88
C ALA A 365 18.55 11.86 3.87
N LYS A 366 18.21 12.45 5.02
CA LYS A 366 17.95 13.90 5.18
C LYS A 366 19.14 14.67 5.76
N SER A 367 18.95 15.98 5.99
CA SER A 367 19.96 16.84 6.61
C SER A 367 20.28 16.42 8.05
N ARG A 368 21.42 16.89 8.58
CA ARG A 368 21.80 16.67 9.99
C ARG A 368 20.70 17.13 10.96
N ARG A 369 20.08 18.27 10.69
CA ARG A 369 18.98 18.82 11.49
C ARG A 369 17.78 17.87 11.54
N ALA A 370 17.37 17.32 10.40
CA ALA A 370 16.27 16.36 10.34
C ALA A 370 16.57 15.10 11.16
N LYS A 371 17.82 14.61 11.13
CA LYS A 371 18.24 13.43 11.92
C LYS A 371 18.13 13.69 13.41
N GLU A 372 18.65 14.83 13.88
CA GLU A 372 18.62 15.23 15.29
C GLU A 372 17.17 15.40 15.79
N GLU A 373 16.26 15.90 14.94
CA GLU A 373 14.87 16.18 15.31
C GLU A 373 13.95 14.93 15.23
N TYR A 374 14.08 14.10 14.19
CA TYR A 374 13.11 13.04 13.89
C TYR A 374 13.52 11.65 14.38
N LEU A 375 14.81 11.32 14.46
CA LEU A 375 15.25 9.99 14.93
C LEU A 375 14.80 9.66 16.37
N PRO A 376 14.87 10.59 17.36
CA PRO A 376 14.43 10.30 18.72
C PRO A 376 12.95 9.87 18.78
N ALA A 377 12.10 10.50 17.97
CA ALA A 377 10.69 10.15 17.86
C ALA A 377 10.47 8.74 17.30
N ILE A 378 11.24 8.33 16.28
CA ILE A 378 11.14 6.99 15.69
C ILE A 378 11.58 5.91 16.69
N VAL A 379 12.67 6.16 17.43
CA VAL A 379 13.14 5.24 18.49
C VAL A 379 12.09 5.10 19.60
N GLN A 380 11.45 6.19 19.99
CA GLN A 380 10.39 6.16 20.99
C GLN A 380 9.16 5.37 20.52
N LEU A 381 8.75 5.53 19.25
CA LEU A 381 7.66 4.74 18.65
C LEU A 381 7.99 3.24 18.66
N GLU A 382 9.24 2.87 18.40
CA GLU A 382 9.68 1.48 18.46
C GLU A 382 9.61 0.89 19.87
N SER A 383 10.01 1.65 20.89
CA SER A 383 9.86 1.24 22.30
C SER A 383 8.39 1.04 22.67
N LEU A 384 7.53 2.01 22.33
CA LEU A 384 6.10 1.95 22.61
C LEU A 384 5.42 0.77 21.89
N TYR A 385 5.88 0.42 20.69
CA TYR A 385 5.43 -0.76 19.96
C TYR A 385 5.74 -2.06 20.71
N ARG A 386 6.97 -2.21 21.23
CA ARG A 386 7.32 -3.37 22.04
C ARG A 386 6.47 -3.44 23.31
N GLU A 387 6.25 -2.32 23.99
CA GLU A 387 5.37 -2.27 25.17
C GLU A 387 3.91 -2.68 24.86
N VAL A 388 3.36 -2.23 23.71
CA VAL A 388 2.01 -2.61 23.26
C VAL A 388 1.92 -4.12 23.06
N LEU A 389 2.95 -4.73 22.45
CA LEU A 389 3.02 -6.17 22.23
C LEU A 389 3.16 -6.96 23.54
N GLU A 390 4.07 -6.54 24.42
CA GLU A 390 4.32 -7.19 25.71
C GLU A 390 3.06 -7.20 26.59
N LYS A 391 2.29 -6.10 26.56
CA LYS A 391 1.03 -6.00 27.30
C LYS A 391 -0.15 -6.68 26.61
N GLY A 392 0.01 -7.19 25.39
CA GLY A 392 -1.07 -7.82 24.62
C GLY A 392 -2.24 -6.88 24.32
N GLU A 393 -2.00 -5.57 24.18
CA GLU A 393 -3.07 -4.59 24.01
C GLU A 393 -3.76 -4.75 22.64
N CYS A 394 -5.08 -4.61 22.62
CA CYS A 394 -5.86 -4.76 21.40
C CYS A 394 -5.56 -3.67 20.37
N PHE A 395 -5.24 -4.06 19.13
CA PHE A 395 -5.03 -3.17 18.00
C PHE A 395 -5.77 -3.58 16.71
N CYS A 396 -6.52 -4.69 16.73
CA CYS A 396 -7.27 -5.16 15.56
C CYS A 396 -8.53 -5.94 15.98
N LEU A 397 -9.48 -6.09 15.05
CA LEU A 397 -10.76 -6.77 15.31
C LEU A 397 -10.60 -8.21 15.85
N PRO A 398 -9.65 -9.04 15.38
CA PRO A 398 -9.41 -10.34 15.98
C PRO A 398 -9.07 -10.31 17.49
N MET A 399 -8.45 -9.23 17.99
CA MET A 399 -8.09 -9.06 19.40
C MET A 399 -9.20 -8.41 20.25
N LEU A 400 -10.24 -7.87 19.62
CA LEU A 400 -11.37 -7.28 20.33
C LEU A 400 -12.10 -8.38 21.12
N SER A 401 -12.44 -8.12 22.38
CA SER A 401 -13.12 -9.10 23.25
C SER A 401 -14.57 -9.36 22.85
N VAL A 402 -15.15 -8.49 22.03
CA VAL A 402 -16.50 -8.63 21.45
C VAL A 402 -16.40 -9.07 19.98
N LYS A 403 -17.17 -10.08 19.60
CA LYS A 403 -17.37 -10.58 18.24
C LYS A 403 -18.77 -10.27 17.75
N GLY A 404 -19.01 -10.45 16.45
CA GLY A 404 -20.35 -10.24 15.87
C GLY A 404 -21.44 -11.10 16.50
N ALA A 405 -21.12 -12.35 16.83
CA ALA A 405 -22.05 -13.24 17.52
C ALA A 405 -22.50 -12.69 18.89
N ASP A 406 -21.57 -12.07 19.64
CA ASP A 406 -21.87 -11.45 20.93
C ASP A 406 -22.81 -10.24 20.78
N LEU A 407 -22.69 -9.50 19.69
CA LEU A 407 -23.56 -8.35 19.39
C LEU A 407 -24.96 -8.79 18.98
N ILE A 408 -25.07 -9.90 18.24
CA ILE A 408 -26.35 -10.50 17.85
C ILE A 408 -27.08 -11.03 19.09
N GLU A 409 -26.36 -11.74 19.97
CA GLU A 409 -26.88 -12.17 21.28
C GLU A 409 -27.34 -10.98 22.13
N ALA A 410 -26.60 -9.87 22.05
CA ALA A 410 -26.92 -8.58 22.67
C ALA A 410 -28.06 -7.79 21.98
N GLY A 411 -28.75 -8.38 20.99
CA GLY A 411 -29.94 -7.80 20.35
C GLY A 411 -29.65 -6.82 19.20
N VAL A 412 -28.48 -6.88 18.58
CA VAL A 412 -28.14 -6.11 17.37
C VAL A 412 -28.45 -6.93 16.12
N SER A 413 -29.21 -6.35 15.19
CA SER A 413 -29.57 -7.02 13.94
C SER A 413 -28.34 -7.29 13.05
N PRO A 414 -28.26 -8.46 12.39
CA PRO A 414 -27.21 -8.71 11.40
C PRO A 414 -27.28 -7.71 10.24
N GLY A 415 -26.14 -7.11 9.88
CA GLY A 415 -26.05 -6.15 8.77
C GLY A 415 -24.75 -5.34 8.78
N PRO A 416 -24.58 -4.37 7.84
CA PRO A 416 -23.40 -3.49 7.78
C PRO A 416 -23.13 -2.75 9.10
N GLU A 417 -24.19 -2.34 9.80
CA GLU A 417 -24.14 -1.62 11.08
C GLU A 417 -23.40 -2.38 12.18
N LEU A 418 -23.43 -3.72 12.15
CA LEU A 418 -22.69 -4.56 13.09
C LEU A 418 -21.17 -4.38 12.90
N GLY A 419 -20.72 -4.34 11.64
CA GLY A 419 -19.32 -4.10 11.31
C GLY A 419 -18.86 -2.69 11.70
N GLU A 420 -19.73 -1.70 11.50
CA GLU A 420 -19.49 -0.32 11.96
C GLU A 420 -19.40 -0.24 13.48
N MET A 421 -20.27 -0.95 14.21
CA MET A 421 -20.23 -0.97 15.67
C MET A 421 -18.98 -1.66 16.22
N LEU A 422 -18.56 -2.78 15.63
CA LEU A 422 -17.28 -3.43 15.97
C LEU A 422 -16.09 -2.50 15.69
N SER A 423 -16.14 -1.73 14.59
CA SER A 423 -15.11 -0.75 14.24
C SER A 423 -15.06 0.41 15.25
N ALA A 424 -16.22 0.89 15.70
CA ALA A 424 -16.33 1.92 16.72
C ALA A 424 -15.85 1.43 18.10
N MET A 425 -16.18 0.19 18.48
CA MET A 425 -15.65 -0.48 19.68
C MET A 425 -14.14 -0.63 19.62
N LEU A 426 -13.59 -1.04 18.47
CA LEU A 426 -12.15 -1.07 18.29
C LEU A 426 -11.54 0.31 18.48
N ASP A 427 -12.07 1.36 17.83
CA ASP A 427 -11.57 2.73 17.98
C ASP A 427 -11.62 3.26 19.42
N TRP A 428 -12.59 2.81 20.22
CA TRP A 428 -12.66 3.07 21.65
C TRP A 428 -11.53 2.37 22.41
N VAL A 429 -11.38 1.07 22.22
CA VAL A 429 -10.35 0.24 22.86
C VAL A 429 -8.93 0.68 22.48
N LEU A 430 -8.72 1.16 21.26
CA LEU A 430 -7.43 1.71 20.84
C LEU A 430 -6.99 2.87 21.74
N ARG A 431 -7.93 3.64 22.31
CA ARG A 431 -7.65 4.74 23.26
C ARG A 431 -7.62 4.25 24.70
N ARG A 432 -8.41 3.22 25.02
CA ARG A 432 -8.66 2.68 26.36
C ARG A 432 -8.48 1.16 26.37
N PRO A 433 -7.24 0.65 26.29
CA PRO A 433 -6.97 -0.78 26.10
C PRO A 433 -7.47 -1.63 27.27
N GLU A 434 -7.52 -1.06 28.48
CA GLU A 434 -8.09 -1.67 29.69
C GLU A 434 -9.60 -1.93 29.61
N GLU A 435 -10.31 -1.21 28.74
CA GLU A 435 -11.75 -1.38 28.52
C GLU A 435 -12.06 -2.44 27.45
N ASN A 436 -11.07 -3.23 26.99
CA ASN A 436 -11.29 -4.37 26.08
C ASN A 436 -11.96 -5.55 26.80
N ASP A 437 -13.11 -5.33 27.42
CA ASP A 437 -13.91 -6.32 28.12
C ASP A 437 -15.30 -6.40 27.50
N LYS A 438 -15.81 -7.62 27.32
CA LYS A 438 -17.10 -7.86 26.66
C LYS A 438 -18.24 -7.09 27.34
N LYS A 439 -18.29 -7.08 28.68
CA LYS A 439 -19.38 -6.41 29.42
C LYS A 439 -19.26 -4.89 29.34
N ILE A 440 -18.05 -4.35 29.46
CA ILE A 440 -17.81 -2.90 29.37
C ILE A 440 -18.22 -2.39 27.99
N LEU A 441 -17.74 -3.05 26.92
CA LEU A 441 -18.02 -2.64 25.55
C LEU A 441 -19.50 -2.78 25.20
N ILE A 442 -20.11 -3.93 25.55
CA ILE A 442 -21.54 -4.13 25.31
C ILE A 442 -22.35 -3.08 26.09
N SER A 443 -22.07 -2.85 27.37
CA SER A 443 -22.78 -1.82 28.16
C SER A 443 -22.61 -0.41 27.58
N HIS A 444 -21.39 -0.04 27.18
CA HIS A 444 -21.10 1.30 26.65
C HIS A 444 -21.77 1.55 25.30
N PHE A 445 -21.84 0.54 24.43
CA PHE A 445 -22.39 0.68 23.07
C PHE A 445 -23.86 0.24 22.95
N GLN A 446 -24.41 -0.49 23.92
CA GLN A 446 -25.85 -0.75 24.06
C GLN A 446 -26.63 0.44 24.66
N GLN A 447 -25.96 1.42 25.28
CA GLN A 447 -26.55 2.70 25.72
C GLN A 447 -26.89 3.64 24.56
N ARG A 448 -27.44 3.11 23.45
CA ARG A 448 -27.97 3.93 22.36
C ARG A 448 -29.46 4.11 22.58
N VAL A 449 -29.85 5.37 22.78
CA VAL A 449 -31.23 5.84 22.63
C VAL A 449 -31.86 5.16 21.41
N ARG A 450 -33.03 4.55 21.58
CA ARG A 450 -33.79 3.91 20.47
C ARG A 450 -35.06 4.70 20.21
N THR A 451 -35.52 4.67 18.97
CA THR A 451 -36.86 5.16 18.62
C THR A 451 -37.86 4.01 18.58
N GLU A 452 -39.03 4.23 19.17
CA GLU A 452 -40.14 3.28 19.21
C GLU A 452 -41.43 4.03 18.88
N ILE A 453 -42.42 3.33 18.32
CA ILE A 453 -43.76 3.91 18.11
C ILE A 453 -44.47 3.98 19.46
N PHE A 454 -45.10 5.11 19.73
CA PHE A 454 -45.91 5.35 20.93
C PHE A 454 -47.01 4.31 21.12
N ARG A 455 -47.28 3.97 22.38
CA ARG A 455 -48.45 3.19 22.81
C ARG A 455 -49.24 3.95 23.86
N GLU A 456 -50.52 3.65 24.00
CA GLU A 456 -51.41 4.33 24.97
C GLU A 456 -50.87 4.29 26.41
N GLU A 457 -50.17 3.20 26.79
CA GLU A 457 -49.49 3.08 28.09
C GLU A 457 -48.40 4.15 28.34
N ASP A 458 -47.90 4.79 27.29
CA ASP A 458 -46.85 5.81 27.33
C ASP A 458 -47.41 7.23 27.48
N ALA A 459 -48.73 7.41 27.38
CA ALA A 459 -49.39 8.72 27.36
C ALA A 459 -49.00 9.58 28.55
N ARG A 460 -49.02 8.98 29.75
CA ARG A 460 -48.72 9.65 31.00
C ARG A 460 -47.28 10.15 31.10
N GLU A 461 -46.32 9.32 30.73
CA GLU A 461 -44.91 9.69 30.79
C GLU A 461 -44.57 10.71 29.71
N THR A 462 -45.14 10.54 28.50
CA THR A 462 -44.96 11.45 27.36
C THR A 462 -45.54 12.83 27.65
N ALA A 463 -46.77 12.93 28.17
CA ALA A 463 -47.38 14.19 28.57
C ALA A 463 -46.55 14.91 29.63
N ARG A 464 -46.04 14.17 30.64
CA ARG A 464 -45.17 14.75 31.68
C ARG A 464 -43.85 15.26 31.09
N MET A 465 -43.27 14.53 30.14
CA MET A 465 -42.04 14.91 29.44
C MET A 465 -42.25 16.19 28.61
N ILE A 466 -43.29 16.26 27.78
CA ILE A 466 -43.60 17.43 26.94
C ILE A 466 -43.81 18.68 27.79
N ARG A 467 -44.62 18.59 28.86
CA ARG A 467 -44.85 19.70 29.81
C ARG A 467 -43.56 20.23 30.40
N ARG A 468 -42.66 19.33 30.77
CA ARG A 468 -41.34 19.70 31.31
C ARG A 468 -40.51 20.44 30.27
N VAL A 469 -40.46 19.96 29.03
CA VAL A 469 -39.73 20.64 27.95
C VAL A 469 -40.31 22.03 27.69
N LEU A 470 -41.63 22.17 27.60
CA LEU A 470 -42.28 23.46 27.39
C LEU A 470 -41.94 24.49 28.48
N LEU A 471 -41.93 24.06 29.74
CA LEU A 471 -41.70 24.96 30.89
C LEU A 471 -40.22 25.23 31.16
N GLU A 472 -39.31 24.28 30.90
CA GLU A 472 -37.87 24.42 31.18
C GLU A 472 -37.05 24.92 29.97
N VAL A 473 -37.52 24.66 28.74
CA VAL A 473 -36.77 24.96 27.50
C VAL A 473 -37.44 26.05 26.71
N ASN A 474 -38.73 25.89 26.37
CA ASN A 474 -39.40 26.78 25.42
C ASN A 474 -39.73 28.17 26.04
N THR A 475 -39.78 28.29 27.36
CA THR A 475 -39.89 29.58 28.07
C THR A 475 -38.71 30.52 27.82
N ALA A 476 -37.58 30.02 27.31
CA ALA A 476 -36.47 30.85 26.86
C ALA A 476 -36.76 31.58 25.54
N ASP A 477 -37.66 31.01 24.71
CA ASP A 477 -38.00 31.52 23.37
C ASP A 477 -39.37 32.23 23.32
N TYR A 478 -40.28 31.91 24.26
CA TYR A 478 -41.69 32.34 24.25
C TYR A 478 -42.17 32.82 25.64
N PRO A 479 -43.23 33.66 25.71
CA PRO A 479 -43.82 34.09 26.96
C PRO A 479 -44.23 32.92 27.87
N GLU A 480 -43.90 33.03 29.16
CA GLU A 480 -44.10 31.94 30.13
C GLU A 480 -45.59 31.57 30.30
N ASP A 481 -46.48 32.55 30.25
CA ASP A 481 -47.93 32.34 30.37
C ASP A 481 -48.53 31.58 29.17
N GLU A 482 -48.00 31.79 27.96
CA GLU A 482 -48.37 31.01 26.78
C GLU A 482 -47.85 29.57 26.86
N MET A 483 -46.59 29.39 27.28
CA MET A 483 -46.02 28.04 27.45
C MET A 483 -46.72 27.25 28.56
N ARG A 484 -47.18 27.91 29.63
CA ARG A 484 -48.01 27.27 30.66
C ARG A 484 -49.35 26.80 30.11
N ARG A 485 -50.06 27.64 29.35
CA ARG A 485 -51.33 27.24 28.69
C ARG A 485 -51.13 26.07 27.72
N LEU A 486 -50.06 26.10 26.94
CA LEU A 486 -49.73 25.02 26.02
C LEU A 486 -49.36 23.73 26.77
N ALA A 487 -48.62 23.82 27.87
CA ALA A 487 -48.30 22.67 28.72
C ALA A 487 -49.56 22.05 29.35
N GLU A 488 -50.53 22.88 29.77
CA GLU A 488 -51.82 22.40 30.27
C GLU A 488 -52.61 21.62 29.22
N TRP A 489 -52.50 22.01 27.94
CA TRP A 489 -53.13 21.31 26.83
C TRP A 489 -52.57 19.90 26.61
N TYR A 490 -51.29 19.63 26.83
CA TYR A 490 -50.72 18.27 26.68
C TYR A 490 -51.11 17.36 27.84
N THR A 491 -52.37 16.92 27.90
CA THR A 491 -52.89 15.86 28.79
C THR A 491 -52.58 14.47 28.22
N GLU A 492 -52.82 13.41 29.02
CA GLU A 492 -52.70 12.02 28.53
C GLU A 492 -53.61 11.79 27.32
N GLU A 493 -54.85 12.27 27.39
CA GLU A 493 -55.85 12.23 26.32
C GLU A 493 -55.37 12.94 25.04
N ASN A 494 -54.82 14.15 25.16
CA ASN A 494 -54.36 14.91 23.99
C ASN A 494 -53.06 14.35 23.38
N VAL A 495 -52.23 13.65 24.15
CA VAL A 495 -51.09 12.90 23.61
C VAL A 495 -51.57 11.66 22.85
N CYS A 496 -52.57 10.94 23.35
CA CYS A 496 -53.19 9.84 22.61
C CYS A 496 -53.84 10.35 21.32
N TRP A 497 -54.58 11.45 21.38
CA TRP A 497 -55.17 12.09 20.20
C TRP A 497 -54.11 12.44 19.13
N LEU A 498 -52.95 12.98 19.55
CA LEU A 498 -51.85 13.25 18.63
C LEU A 498 -51.32 11.99 17.94
N ALA A 499 -51.32 10.85 18.63
CA ALA A 499 -50.93 9.55 18.08
C ALA A 499 -52.03 8.92 17.20
N GLU A 500 -53.29 9.35 17.31
CA GLU A 500 -54.40 8.93 16.44
C GLU A 500 -54.43 9.70 15.12
N GLU A 501 -54.08 10.99 15.15
CA GLU A 501 -54.02 11.85 13.96
C GLU A 501 -52.84 11.50 13.04
N GLY A 502 -51.84 10.75 13.52
CA GLY A 502 -50.62 10.45 12.76
C GLY A 502 -49.80 9.32 13.38
N CYS A 503 -48.47 9.41 13.29
CA CYS A 503 -47.54 8.46 13.90
C CYS A 503 -46.62 9.17 14.90
N LEU A 504 -46.81 8.89 16.19
CA LEU A 504 -46.01 9.43 17.28
C LEU A 504 -44.83 8.49 17.61
N TYR A 505 -43.62 9.01 17.55
CA TYR A 505 -42.39 8.31 17.91
C TYR A 505 -41.85 8.81 19.26
N LEU A 506 -41.28 7.87 20.02
CA LEU A 506 -40.63 8.12 21.30
C LEU A 506 -39.16 7.75 21.22
N ALA A 507 -38.29 8.58 21.78
CA ALA A 507 -36.88 8.25 21.99
C ALA A 507 -36.68 7.75 23.42
N ARG A 508 -36.19 6.52 23.60
CA ARG A 508 -36.02 5.88 24.91
C ARG A 508 -34.58 5.52 25.22
N GLU A 509 -34.23 5.65 26.50
CA GLU A 509 -33.00 5.11 27.09
C GLU A 509 -33.35 4.38 28.38
N GLY A 510 -33.08 3.07 28.45
CA GLY A 510 -33.32 2.27 29.67
C GLY A 510 -34.77 2.32 30.17
N GLY A 511 -35.74 2.38 29.26
CA GLY A 511 -37.18 2.47 29.57
C GLY A 511 -37.71 3.88 29.81
N ARG A 512 -36.83 4.87 30.00
CA ARG A 512 -37.21 6.28 30.20
C ARG A 512 -37.42 7.00 28.86
N ILE A 513 -38.48 7.79 28.76
CA ILE A 513 -38.73 8.64 27.59
C ILE A 513 -37.85 9.90 27.67
N LEU A 514 -37.01 10.10 26.65
CA LEU A 514 -36.09 11.24 26.53
C LEU A 514 -36.59 12.31 25.56
N GLY A 515 -37.51 11.96 24.66
CA GLY A 515 -38.10 12.88 23.69
C GLY A 515 -39.19 12.21 22.86
N CYS A 516 -39.93 13.01 22.11
CA CYS A 516 -40.97 12.56 21.19
C CYS A 516 -41.01 13.42 19.92
N GLY A 517 -41.71 12.93 18.91
CA GLY A 517 -42.10 13.70 17.72
C GLY A 517 -43.16 12.96 16.92
N ALA A 518 -44.06 13.69 16.27
CA ALA A 518 -45.17 13.12 15.51
C ALA A 518 -45.07 13.48 14.03
N ALA A 519 -45.34 12.51 13.16
CA ALA A 519 -45.58 12.70 11.74
C ALA A 519 -47.09 12.70 11.49
N VAL A 520 -47.65 13.79 10.97
CA VAL A 520 -49.10 13.98 10.80
C VAL A 520 -49.41 14.35 9.35
N PRO A 521 -50.40 13.71 8.69
CA PRO A 521 -50.80 14.08 7.34
C PRO A 521 -51.62 15.38 7.36
N GLU A 522 -51.22 16.38 6.59
CA GLU A 522 -51.94 17.64 6.48
C GLU A 522 -51.82 18.23 5.06
N GLY A 523 -52.95 18.49 4.41
CA GLY A 523 -52.98 19.20 3.12
C GLY A 523 -52.19 18.54 1.97
N GLY A 524 -52.02 17.21 2.01
CA GLY A 524 -51.23 16.46 1.01
C GLY A 524 -49.71 16.45 1.26
N ALA A 525 -49.25 16.92 2.42
CA ALA A 525 -47.88 16.82 2.89
C ALA A 525 -47.80 16.13 4.26
N CYS A 526 -46.60 15.73 4.68
CA CYS A 526 -46.35 15.25 6.04
C CYS A 526 -45.80 16.38 6.90
N VAL A 527 -46.49 16.72 7.99
CA VAL A 527 -46.08 17.77 8.92
C VAL A 527 -45.56 17.15 10.19
N LEU A 528 -44.31 17.44 10.51
CA LEU A 528 -43.63 16.99 11.72
C LEU A 528 -43.94 17.97 12.86
N ARG A 529 -44.58 17.49 13.91
CA ARG A 529 -45.06 18.29 15.05
C ARG A 529 -44.65 17.67 16.38
N ALA A 530 -44.83 18.44 17.44
CA ALA A 530 -44.54 18.02 18.82
C ALA A 530 -43.16 17.40 19.02
N ILE A 531 -42.14 17.95 18.33
CA ILE A 531 -40.75 17.49 18.46
C ILE A 531 -40.17 18.10 19.74
N PHE A 532 -40.18 17.31 20.81
CA PHE A 532 -39.70 17.73 22.14
C PHE A 532 -38.62 16.78 22.65
N VAL A 533 -37.55 17.34 23.21
CA VAL A 533 -36.43 16.59 23.77
C VAL A 533 -36.07 17.17 25.14
N LEU A 534 -35.98 16.31 26.16
CA LEU A 534 -35.60 16.71 27.52
C LEU A 534 -34.26 17.48 27.53
N PRO A 535 -34.11 18.50 28.39
CA PRO A 535 -32.89 19.32 28.45
C PRO A 535 -31.61 18.49 28.54
N GLU A 536 -31.59 17.46 29.38
CA GLU A 536 -30.45 16.56 29.57
C GLU A 536 -30.13 15.65 28.37
N ALA A 537 -31.06 15.51 27.40
CA ALA A 537 -30.91 14.72 26.19
C ALA A 537 -30.67 15.58 24.93
N GLN A 538 -30.77 16.91 25.03
CA GLN A 538 -30.46 17.82 23.93
C GLN A 538 -28.96 17.80 23.60
N LYS A 539 -28.62 18.04 22.33
CA LYS A 539 -27.23 18.03 21.78
C LYS A 539 -26.48 16.69 21.94
N LYS A 540 -27.17 15.59 22.30
CA LYS A 540 -26.62 14.23 22.41
C LYS A 540 -27.04 13.29 21.28
N GLY A 541 -27.68 13.81 20.22
CA GLY A 541 -28.13 13.03 19.06
C GLY A 541 -29.59 12.57 19.12
N THR A 542 -30.28 12.69 20.26
CA THR A 542 -31.69 12.29 20.43
C THR A 542 -32.63 12.96 19.42
N GLY A 543 -32.51 14.27 19.20
CA GLY A 543 -33.31 14.98 18.21
C GLY A 543 -33.04 14.53 16.77
N ARG A 544 -31.80 14.17 16.44
CA ARG A 544 -31.43 13.63 15.12
C ARG A 544 -32.05 12.25 14.90
N LEU A 545 -32.05 11.42 15.93
CA LEU A 545 -32.63 10.08 15.89
C LEU A 545 -34.16 10.14 15.72
N LEU A 546 -34.84 11.03 16.45
CA LEU A 546 -36.28 11.27 16.27
C LEU A 546 -36.59 11.77 14.86
N LEU A 547 -35.82 12.74 14.36
CA LEU A 547 -36.03 13.27 13.02
C LEU A 547 -35.81 12.20 11.94
N GLN A 548 -34.79 11.34 12.10
CA GLN A 548 -34.59 10.20 11.20
C GLN A 548 -35.79 9.25 11.21
N ALA A 549 -36.32 8.89 12.39
CA ALA A 549 -37.50 8.03 12.50
C ALA A 549 -38.72 8.64 11.80
N LEU A 550 -38.94 9.94 12.00
CA LEU A 550 -40.04 10.70 11.37
C LEU A 550 -39.88 10.83 9.85
N GLU A 551 -38.67 11.06 9.35
CA GLU A 551 -38.40 11.16 7.90
C GLU A 551 -38.52 9.80 7.19
N THR A 552 -38.37 8.70 7.92
CA THR A 552 -38.57 7.34 7.40
C THR A 552 -39.97 6.77 7.66
N ASP A 553 -40.86 7.56 8.27
CA ASP A 553 -42.25 7.16 8.49
C ASP A 553 -42.97 6.98 7.13
N PRO A 554 -43.84 5.97 6.97
CA PRO A 554 -44.60 5.78 5.73
C PRO A 554 -45.34 7.03 5.24
N LEU A 555 -45.92 7.84 6.14
CA LEU A 555 -46.61 9.09 5.79
C LEU A 555 -45.64 10.12 5.20
N ALA A 556 -44.44 10.21 5.76
CA ALA A 556 -43.40 11.11 5.28
C ALA A 556 -42.87 10.69 3.91
N LEU A 557 -42.58 9.40 3.75
CA LEU A 557 -42.10 8.83 2.49
C LEU A 557 -43.14 8.95 1.37
N GLU A 558 -44.42 8.69 1.67
CA GLU A 558 -45.52 8.83 0.69
C GLU A 558 -45.72 10.30 0.26
N ALA A 559 -45.58 11.25 1.19
CA ALA A 559 -45.68 12.67 0.88
C ALA A 559 -44.49 13.20 0.06
N GLY A 560 -43.31 12.58 0.16
CA GLY A 560 -42.07 13.01 -0.53
C GLY A 560 -41.48 14.35 -0.04
N GLU A 561 -42.14 15.02 0.90
CA GLU A 561 -41.73 16.27 1.55
C GLU A 561 -42.24 16.30 3.00
N CYS A 562 -41.36 16.70 3.92
CA CYS A 562 -41.70 17.00 5.31
C CYS A 562 -41.71 18.50 5.55
N ARG A 563 -42.66 18.98 6.37
CA ARG A 563 -42.71 20.37 6.88
C ARG A 563 -42.71 20.39 8.39
N LEU A 564 -42.17 21.44 9.00
CA LEU A 564 -42.20 21.63 10.46
C LEU A 564 -42.17 23.11 10.83
N HIS A 565 -42.56 23.40 12.07
CA HIS A 565 -42.41 24.73 12.67
C HIS A 565 -41.25 24.71 13.68
N ALA A 566 -40.18 25.43 13.37
CA ALA A 566 -38.99 25.52 14.19
C ALA A 566 -39.05 26.75 15.11
N SER A 567 -38.73 26.57 16.40
CA SER A 567 -38.51 27.71 17.30
C SER A 567 -37.24 28.48 16.96
N LEU A 568 -37.10 29.69 17.51
CA LEU A 568 -35.92 30.54 17.34
C LEU A 568 -34.61 29.79 17.64
N THR A 569 -34.55 29.04 18.75
CA THR A 569 -33.33 28.28 19.12
C THR A 569 -33.17 26.96 18.37
N ALA A 570 -34.26 26.37 17.88
CA ALA A 570 -34.22 25.10 17.15
C ALA A 570 -33.90 25.27 15.65
N ARG A 571 -34.04 26.48 15.10
CA ARG A 571 -33.78 26.77 13.68
C ARG A 571 -32.42 26.26 13.18
N GLY A 572 -31.34 26.63 13.88
CA GLY A 572 -29.98 26.22 13.49
C GLY A 572 -29.72 24.71 13.62
N PHE A 573 -30.57 23.96 14.31
CA PHE A 573 -30.54 22.50 14.31
C PHE A 573 -31.16 21.94 13.02
N TYR A 574 -32.34 22.41 12.62
CA TYR A 574 -33.02 21.94 11.42
C TYR A 574 -32.31 22.35 10.12
N GLU A 575 -31.71 23.54 10.05
CA GLU A 575 -30.88 23.96 8.91
C GLU A 575 -29.69 23.01 8.69
N LYS A 576 -29.10 22.44 9.77
CA LYS A 576 -28.02 21.43 9.67
C LYS A 576 -28.51 20.07 9.20
N MET A 577 -29.82 19.81 9.26
CA MET A 577 -30.46 18.57 8.83
C MET A 577 -31.11 18.73 7.44
N ASP A 578 -30.71 19.77 6.71
CA ASP A 578 -31.14 20.09 5.35
C ASP A 578 -32.60 20.53 5.22
N TYR A 579 -33.18 21.11 6.27
CA TYR A 579 -34.45 21.82 6.18
C TYR A 579 -34.22 23.26 5.71
N GLU A 580 -35.00 23.67 4.71
CA GLU A 580 -34.97 24.99 4.10
C GLU A 580 -36.20 25.81 4.50
N HIS A 581 -36.08 27.14 4.47
CA HIS A 581 -37.22 28.03 4.73
C HIS A 581 -38.24 27.93 3.59
N SER A 582 -39.50 27.64 3.93
CA SER A 582 -40.62 27.76 3.00
C SER A 582 -41.04 29.22 2.90
N GLY A 583 -40.60 29.91 1.84
CA GLY A 583 -40.78 31.36 1.69
C GLY A 583 -42.22 31.86 1.90
N GLY A 584 -42.33 32.90 2.74
CA GLY A 584 -43.51 33.69 3.10
C GLY A 584 -43.06 34.80 4.06
N ASP A 585 -43.72 35.96 4.06
CA ASP A 585 -43.43 37.06 4.99
C ASP A 585 -43.47 36.53 6.45
N PRO A 586 -42.58 36.94 7.37
CA PRO A 586 -42.55 36.46 8.74
C PRO A 586 -43.67 37.13 9.57
N GLU A 587 -44.91 37.08 9.10
CA GLU A 587 -46.06 37.23 9.98
C GLU A 587 -46.16 35.96 10.82
N LEU A 588 -45.40 35.99 11.92
CA LEU A 588 -45.44 35.04 13.01
C LEU A 588 -46.90 34.82 13.44
N LYS A 589 -47.53 33.74 12.98
CA LYS A 589 -48.45 33.05 13.87
C LYS A 589 -47.56 32.33 14.88
N ASP A 590 -47.46 32.91 16.07
CA ASP A 590 -46.93 32.25 17.27
C ASP A 590 -45.41 32.08 17.35
N GLY A 591 -44.63 32.89 16.62
CA GLY A 591 -43.18 33.02 16.87
C GLY A 591 -42.29 31.87 16.33
N CYS A 592 -42.78 31.06 15.40
CA CYS A 592 -42.03 29.94 14.79
C CYS A 592 -41.71 30.17 13.30
N TYR A 593 -40.67 29.51 12.78
CA TYR A 593 -40.32 29.48 11.35
C TYR A 593 -40.83 28.20 10.70
N GLU A 594 -41.60 28.32 9.61
CA GLU A 594 -41.93 27.17 8.79
C GLU A 594 -40.71 26.74 7.97
N MET A 595 -40.36 25.46 8.06
CA MET A 595 -39.24 24.86 7.36
C MET A 595 -39.68 23.57 6.68
N LYS A 596 -39.07 23.26 5.53
CA LYS A 596 -39.40 22.07 4.74
C LYS A 596 -38.16 21.34 4.24
N LYS A 597 -38.30 20.04 4.01
CA LYS A 597 -37.25 19.19 3.45
C LYS A 597 -37.88 18.20 2.46
N LYS A 598 -37.33 18.15 1.25
CA LYS A 598 -37.67 17.08 0.30
C LYS A 598 -36.96 15.80 0.71
N LEU A 599 -37.70 14.70 0.72
CA LEU A 599 -37.15 13.39 1.00
C LEU A 599 -36.69 12.74 -0.31
N ALA A 600 -35.59 11.99 -0.25
CA ALA A 600 -35.16 11.20 -1.39
C ALA A 600 -36.18 10.05 -1.62
N PRO A 601 -36.51 9.73 -2.87
CA PRO A 601 -37.46 8.66 -3.19
C PRO A 601 -36.95 7.27 -2.81
#